data_AF-A0A3C0BPV9-F1
#
_entry.id   AF-A0A3C0BPV9-F1
#
_cell.length_a   1.000
_cell.length_b   1.000
_cell.length_c   1.000
_cell.angle_alpha   90.00
_cell.angle_beta   90.00
_cell.angle_gamma   90.00
#
_symmetry.space_group_name_H-M   'P 1'
#
loop_
_entity.id
_entity.type
_entity.pdbx_description
1 polymer ?
#
loop_
_entity_poly.entity_id
_entity_poly.type
_entity_poly.pdbx_seq_one_letter_code
_entity_poly.pdbx_strand_id
1 'polypeptide(L)'
;MKRPFAFKKTYPAKIGDIKSDFGPEQLAGIGAVAMNYNELEAEIFALFMFATGLNPNLSLEVFTRINGVDGIVEIIKKGANLLGITTPVQTELNDALGKGIFGLLKQYRDAVVHARAYNAPLGVGIRVGRQAALFEVLLTKEALEILYEHISALRLELRDATYVLLSEQKIKERMSDDPERELYESARAMSSARFLEHRQKRQSLRPLPEFPSELQLQQARDNWWQEQTAWQMPSMQPLAQPQPRRSSPAQTTLTEPPHS
;
A
#
# COMPACT_ATOMS: atom_id res chain seq x y z
N MET A 1 2.01 7.77 -4.41
CA MET A 1 2.16 6.30 -4.29
C MET A 1 3.00 5.63 -5.37
N LYS A 2 2.90 6.01 -6.64
CA LYS A 2 3.65 5.36 -7.73
C LYS A 2 4.10 6.38 -8.77
N ARG A 3 5.32 6.29 -9.29
CA ARG A 3 5.79 7.10 -10.43
C ARG A 3 6.59 6.27 -11.45
N PRO A 4 6.69 6.69 -12.73
CA PRO A 4 7.54 6.01 -13.71
C PRO A 4 9.00 5.95 -13.25
N PHE A 5 9.64 4.80 -13.43
CA PHE A 5 11.05 4.63 -13.12
C PHE A 5 11.95 5.22 -14.23
N ALA A 6 12.96 5.98 -13.87
CA ALA A 6 13.92 6.56 -14.81
C ALA A 6 15.18 5.68 -14.93
N PHE A 7 15.31 4.93 -16.03
CA PHE A 7 16.45 4.02 -16.28
C PHE A 7 17.84 4.67 -16.24
N LYS A 8 17.94 5.99 -16.43
CA LYS A 8 19.23 6.71 -16.47
C LYS A 8 19.88 6.90 -15.10
N LYS A 9 19.21 6.52 -13.99
CA LYS A 9 19.68 6.77 -12.62
C LYS A 9 19.47 5.53 -11.75
N THR A 10 20.55 4.84 -11.38
CA THR A 10 20.51 3.68 -10.48
C THR A 10 20.92 4.09 -9.07
N TYR A 11 19.97 4.03 -8.13
CA TYR A 11 20.19 4.27 -6.71
C TYR A 11 19.68 3.15 -5.81
N PRO A 12 19.98 1.87 -6.12
CA PRO A 12 19.64 0.78 -5.23
C PRO A 12 20.45 0.90 -3.93
N ALA A 13 19.76 0.87 -2.81
CA ALA A 13 20.30 0.88 -1.45
C ALA A 13 19.48 -0.11 -0.63
N LYS A 14 19.90 -1.38 -0.66
CA LYS A 14 19.16 -2.49 -0.06
C LYS A 14 20.07 -3.71 0.10
N ILE A 15 19.70 -4.58 1.03
CA ILE A 15 20.36 -5.86 1.33
C ILE A 15 19.72 -6.99 0.50
N GLY A 16 18.42 -6.91 0.23
CA GLY A 16 17.65 -7.96 -0.43
C GLY A 16 16.94 -8.92 0.54
N ASP A 17 17.16 -8.77 1.84
CA ASP A 17 16.33 -9.38 2.87
C ASP A 17 15.20 -8.44 3.27
N ILE A 18 13.96 -8.83 3.00
CA ILE A 18 12.75 -8.02 3.22
C ILE A 18 12.60 -7.61 4.69
N LYS A 19 13.00 -8.46 5.64
CA LYS A 19 12.89 -8.15 7.08
C LYS A 19 13.94 -7.13 7.54
N SER A 20 15.00 -6.97 6.77
CA SER A 20 16.06 -5.99 7.03
C SER A 20 15.89 -4.72 6.18
N ASP A 21 15.32 -4.84 4.98
CA ASP A 21 15.09 -3.73 4.05
C ASP A 21 13.87 -2.87 4.39
N PHE A 22 12.93 -3.40 5.19
CA PHE A 22 11.77 -2.66 5.66
C PHE A 22 11.64 -2.75 7.17
N GLY A 23 11.37 -1.60 7.79
CA GLY A 23 11.06 -1.54 9.21
C GLY A 23 9.75 -2.28 9.54
N PRO A 24 9.58 -2.76 10.78
CA PRO A 24 8.36 -3.44 11.21
C PRO A 24 7.07 -2.65 10.93
N GLU A 25 7.11 -1.33 11.09
CA GLU A 25 5.97 -0.45 10.82
C GLU A 25 5.61 -0.38 9.32
N GLN A 26 6.60 -0.44 8.43
CA GLN A 26 6.36 -0.49 6.97
C GLN A 26 5.75 -1.82 6.58
N LEU A 27 6.25 -2.93 7.12
CA LEU A 27 5.68 -4.26 6.88
C LEU A 27 4.23 -4.36 7.39
N ALA A 28 3.96 -3.81 8.57
CA ALA A 28 2.60 -3.70 9.11
C ALA A 28 1.70 -2.83 8.21
N GLY A 29 2.20 -1.68 7.75
CA GLY A 29 1.49 -0.79 6.84
C GLY A 29 1.16 -1.44 5.48
N ILE A 30 2.10 -2.19 4.89
CA ILE A 30 1.88 -2.97 3.67
C ILE A 30 0.76 -4.00 3.88
N GLY A 31 0.81 -4.74 5.00
CA GLY A 31 -0.22 -5.70 5.37
C GLY A 31 -1.59 -5.05 5.59
N ALA A 32 -1.63 -3.93 6.32
CA ALA A 32 -2.85 -3.18 6.58
C ALA A 32 -3.51 -2.66 5.29
N VAL A 33 -2.72 -2.11 4.36
CA VAL A 33 -3.22 -1.68 3.04
C VAL A 33 -3.82 -2.86 2.27
N ALA A 34 -3.12 -4.01 2.25
CA ALA A 34 -3.60 -5.19 1.55
C ALA A 34 -4.92 -5.72 2.14
N MET A 35 -4.97 -5.90 3.45
CA MET A 35 -6.17 -6.42 4.14
C MET A 35 -7.35 -5.47 4.03
N ASN A 36 -7.13 -4.17 4.23
CA ASN A 36 -8.21 -3.19 4.15
C ASN A 36 -8.78 -3.05 2.73
N TYR A 37 -7.94 -3.27 1.70
CA TYR A 37 -8.42 -3.32 0.33
C TYR A 37 -9.31 -4.54 0.07
N ASN A 38 -9.04 -5.69 0.68
CA ASN A 38 -9.93 -6.85 0.58
C ASN A 38 -11.31 -6.54 1.19
N GLU A 39 -11.34 -5.83 2.33
CA GLU A 39 -12.59 -5.36 2.93
C GLU A 39 -13.34 -4.38 2.00
N LEU A 40 -12.62 -3.51 1.30
CA LEU A 40 -13.21 -2.65 0.27
C LEU A 40 -13.78 -3.47 -0.91
N GLU A 41 -13.12 -4.55 -1.34
CA GLU A 41 -13.65 -5.46 -2.37
C GLU A 41 -14.92 -6.20 -1.89
N ALA A 42 -15.03 -6.50 -0.60
CA ALA A 42 -16.26 -7.06 -0.03
C ALA A 42 -17.45 -6.09 -0.15
N GLU A 43 -17.24 -4.78 0.03
CA GLU A 43 -18.29 -3.78 -0.20
C GLU A 43 -18.69 -3.69 -1.68
N ILE A 44 -17.76 -3.89 -2.63
CA ILE A 44 -18.09 -4.00 -4.06
C ILE A 44 -19.00 -5.21 -4.32
N PHE A 45 -18.70 -6.35 -3.68
CA PHE A 45 -19.57 -7.53 -3.78
C PHE A 45 -20.96 -7.28 -3.19
N ALA A 46 -21.05 -6.60 -2.03
CA ALA A 46 -22.32 -6.23 -1.43
C ALA A 46 -23.14 -5.30 -2.33
N LEU A 47 -22.51 -4.25 -2.89
CA LEU A 47 -23.15 -3.38 -3.87
C LEU A 47 -23.67 -4.17 -5.09
N PHE A 48 -22.88 -5.11 -5.61
CA PHE A 48 -23.30 -5.96 -6.72
C PHE A 48 -24.52 -6.82 -6.37
N MET A 49 -24.54 -7.42 -5.19
CA MET A 49 -25.65 -8.24 -4.72
C MET A 49 -26.96 -7.44 -4.70
N PHE A 50 -26.98 -6.27 -4.07
CA PHE A 50 -28.20 -5.46 -3.97
C PHE A 50 -28.56 -4.77 -5.29
N ALA A 51 -27.58 -4.34 -6.08
CA ALA A 51 -27.84 -3.76 -7.39
C ALA A 51 -28.48 -4.76 -8.37
N THR A 52 -28.20 -6.06 -8.22
CA THR A 52 -28.75 -7.11 -9.08
C THR A 52 -30.01 -7.76 -8.52
N GLY A 53 -30.26 -7.65 -7.21
CA GLY A 53 -31.39 -8.31 -6.54
C GLY A 53 -31.32 -9.84 -6.56
N LEU A 54 -30.17 -10.42 -6.93
CA LEU A 54 -29.95 -11.86 -6.95
C LEU A 54 -29.87 -12.39 -5.51
N ASN A 55 -30.29 -13.63 -5.30
CA ASN A 55 -30.05 -14.29 -4.02
C ASN A 55 -28.54 -14.47 -3.77
N PRO A 56 -28.06 -14.49 -2.51
CA PRO A 56 -26.63 -14.44 -2.21
C PRO A 56 -25.78 -15.52 -2.89
N ASN A 57 -26.28 -16.75 -3.00
CA ASN A 57 -25.56 -17.86 -3.61
C ASN A 57 -25.38 -17.64 -5.12
N LEU A 58 -26.45 -17.21 -5.80
CA LEU A 58 -26.40 -16.90 -7.23
C LEU A 58 -25.58 -15.64 -7.50
N SER A 59 -25.63 -14.63 -6.63
CA SER A 59 -24.78 -13.44 -6.73
C SER A 59 -23.30 -13.80 -6.72
N LEU A 60 -22.87 -14.71 -5.84
CA LEU A 60 -21.48 -15.16 -5.76
C LEU A 60 -21.04 -15.90 -7.03
N GLU A 61 -21.87 -16.81 -7.53
CA GLU A 61 -21.63 -17.55 -8.77
C GLU A 61 -21.50 -16.61 -9.99
N VAL A 62 -22.35 -15.59 -10.07
CA VAL A 62 -22.27 -14.60 -11.17
C VAL A 62 -21.07 -13.69 -11.00
N PHE A 63 -20.83 -13.18 -9.79
CA PHE A 63 -19.75 -12.24 -9.50
C PHE A 63 -18.39 -12.83 -9.84
N THR A 64 -18.14 -14.08 -9.45
CA THR A 64 -16.87 -14.79 -9.71
C THR A 64 -16.64 -15.13 -11.17
N ARG A 65 -17.69 -15.20 -12.00
CA ARG A 65 -17.58 -15.44 -13.45
C ARG A 65 -17.32 -14.17 -14.26
N ILE A 66 -17.54 -12.99 -13.68
CA ILE A 66 -17.25 -11.73 -14.36
C ILE A 66 -15.75 -11.46 -14.29
N ASN A 67 -15.11 -11.44 -15.45
CA ASN A 67 -13.68 -11.18 -15.56
C ASN A 67 -13.39 -9.68 -15.35
N GLY A 68 -12.79 -9.36 -14.19
CA GLY A 68 -12.32 -8.02 -13.88
C GLY A 68 -13.38 -7.09 -13.30
N VAL A 69 -12.90 -6.04 -12.64
CA VAL A 69 -13.76 -5.16 -11.84
C VAL A 69 -14.57 -4.16 -12.67
N ASP A 70 -14.12 -3.83 -13.88
CA ASP A 70 -14.82 -2.87 -14.75
C ASP A 70 -16.24 -3.37 -15.11
N GLY A 71 -16.39 -4.65 -15.43
CA GLY A 71 -17.69 -5.25 -15.72
C GLY A 71 -18.62 -5.26 -14.51
N ILE A 72 -18.08 -5.55 -13.33
CA ILE A 72 -18.82 -5.55 -12.05
C ILE A 72 -19.32 -4.13 -11.75
N VAL A 73 -18.44 -3.14 -11.86
CA VAL A 73 -18.77 -1.72 -11.65
C VAL A 73 -19.89 -1.28 -12.59
N GLU A 74 -19.83 -1.60 -13.87
CA GLU A 74 -20.88 -1.21 -14.82
C GLU A 74 -22.23 -1.88 -14.52
N ILE A 75 -22.23 -3.12 -14.03
CA ILE A 75 -23.46 -3.78 -13.58
C ILE A 75 -24.04 -3.06 -12.34
N ILE A 76 -23.21 -2.71 -11.36
CA ILE A 76 -23.65 -1.98 -10.17
C ILE A 76 -24.31 -0.65 -10.57
N LYS A 77 -23.67 0.13 -11.46
CA LYS A 77 -24.22 1.41 -11.93
C LYS A 77 -25.57 1.25 -12.64
N LYS A 78 -25.69 0.23 -13.50
CA LYS A 78 -26.96 -0.08 -14.18
C LYS A 78 -28.04 -0.51 -13.20
N GLY A 79 -27.72 -1.39 -12.25
CA GLY A 79 -28.65 -1.84 -11.21
C GLY A 79 -29.11 -0.69 -10.32
N ALA A 80 -28.18 0.15 -9.86
CA ALA A 80 -28.46 1.37 -9.12
C ALA A 80 -29.44 2.31 -9.86
N ASN A 81 -29.24 2.47 -11.18
CA ASN A 81 -30.15 3.24 -12.03
C ASN A 81 -31.55 2.62 -12.11
N LEU A 82 -31.63 1.30 -12.31
CA LEU A 82 -32.90 0.58 -12.36
C LEU A 82 -33.63 0.60 -11.02
N LEU A 83 -32.92 0.67 -9.90
CA LEU A 83 -33.48 0.86 -8.57
C LEU A 83 -33.98 2.29 -8.32
N GLY A 84 -33.68 3.25 -9.19
CA GLY A 84 -34.20 4.61 -9.08
C GLY A 84 -33.59 5.41 -7.93
N ILE A 85 -32.32 5.13 -7.57
CA ILE A 85 -31.58 5.94 -6.59
C ILE A 85 -31.64 7.41 -7.01
N THR A 86 -31.78 8.29 -6.02
CA THR A 86 -31.78 9.74 -6.25
C THR A 86 -30.56 10.21 -7.04
N THR A 87 -30.75 11.16 -7.95
CA THR A 87 -29.71 11.67 -8.85
C THR A 87 -28.41 12.09 -8.14
N PRO A 88 -28.45 12.77 -6.96
CA PRO A 88 -27.23 13.11 -6.24
C PRO A 88 -26.44 11.88 -5.80
N VAL A 89 -27.08 10.89 -5.15
CA VAL A 89 -26.38 9.69 -4.67
C VAL A 89 -25.88 8.84 -5.85
N GLN A 90 -26.67 8.74 -6.92
CA GLN A 90 -26.29 8.00 -8.11
C GLN A 90 -25.03 8.57 -8.78
N THR A 91 -24.96 9.89 -8.92
CA THR A 91 -23.80 10.57 -9.54
C THR A 91 -22.54 10.29 -8.73
N GLU A 92 -22.62 10.45 -7.42
CA GLU A 92 -21.48 10.28 -6.54
C GLU A 92 -21.04 8.82 -6.41
N LEU A 93 -21.99 7.88 -6.44
CA LEU A 93 -21.66 6.45 -6.49
C LEU A 93 -20.91 6.09 -7.77
N ASN A 94 -21.31 6.66 -8.92
CA ASN A 94 -20.63 6.43 -10.19
C ASN A 94 -19.18 6.92 -10.15
N ASP A 95 -18.93 8.08 -9.52
CA ASP A 95 -17.61 8.67 -9.35
C ASP A 95 -16.72 7.83 -8.40
N ALA A 96 -17.31 7.31 -7.32
CA ALA A 96 -16.62 6.43 -6.38
C ALA A 96 -16.17 5.10 -7.02
N LEU A 97 -17.04 4.49 -7.84
CA LEU A 97 -16.83 3.16 -8.44
C LEU A 97 -16.03 3.16 -9.74
N GLY A 98 -16.06 4.22 -10.54
CA GLY A 98 -15.48 4.26 -11.88
C GLY A 98 -13.94 4.28 -11.94
N LYS A 99 -13.40 4.77 -13.06
CA LYS A 99 -11.95 5.04 -13.24
C LYS A 99 -11.40 6.08 -12.25
N GLY A 100 -12.25 6.68 -11.41
CA GLY A 100 -11.87 7.63 -10.38
C GLY A 100 -11.14 6.95 -9.23
N ILE A 101 -11.85 6.69 -8.12
CA ILE A 101 -11.17 6.43 -6.84
C ILE A 101 -10.93 4.95 -6.58
N PHE A 102 -11.94 4.08 -6.70
CA PHE A 102 -11.76 2.64 -6.47
C PHE A 102 -10.65 2.05 -7.37
N GLY A 103 -10.71 2.32 -8.68
CA GLY A 103 -9.71 1.85 -9.63
C GLY A 103 -8.30 2.39 -9.35
N LEU A 104 -8.17 3.63 -8.89
CA LEU A 104 -6.89 4.22 -8.51
C LEU A 104 -6.30 3.57 -7.26
N LEU A 105 -7.13 3.37 -6.22
CA LEU A 105 -6.71 2.69 -4.99
C LEU A 105 -6.30 1.25 -5.25
N LYS A 106 -6.95 0.56 -6.20
CA LYS A 106 -6.51 -0.76 -6.68
C LYS A 106 -5.09 -0.72 -7.19
N GLN A 107 -4.80 0.24 -8.08
CA GLN A 107 -3.47 0.37 -8.69
C GLN A 107 -2.40 0.63 -7.64
N TYR A 108 -2.73 1.42 -6.60
CA TYR A 108 -1.84 1.70 -5.48
C TYR A 108 -1.64 0.47 -4.59
N ARG A 109 -2.69 -0.25 -4.20
CA ARG A 109 -2.58 -1.50 -3.45
C ARG A 109 -1.72 -2.51 -4.20
N ASP A 110 -2.00 -2.73 -5.49
CA ASP A 110 -1.22 -3.65 -6.31
C ASP A 110 0.25 -3.19 -6.42
N ALA A 111 0.52 -1.88 -6.37
CA ALA A 111 1.88 -1.37 -6.39
C ALA A 111 2.61 -1.65 -5.08
N VAL A 112 1.94 -1.42 -3.95
CA VAL A 112 2.47 -1.67 -2.60
C VAL A 112 2.78 -3.16 -2.40
N VAL A 113 1.82 -4.04 -2.69
CA VAL A 113 1.94 -5.50 -2.45
C VAL A 113 2.98 -6.16 -3.36
N HIS A 114 3.16 -5.66 -4.59
CA HIS A 114 4.09 -6.24 -5.57
C HIS A 114 5.41 -5.48 -5.70
N ALA A 115 5.65 -4.47 -4.86
CA ALA A 115 6.93 -3.78 -4.84
C ALA A 115 8.02 -4.66 -4.23
N ARG A 116 9.24 -4.53 -4.75
CA ARG A 116 10.46 -5.04 -4.13
C ARG A 116 11.22 -3.86 -3.57
N ALA A 117 11.95 -4.02 -2.46
CA ALA A 117 12.83 -2.98 -1.95
C ALA A 117 13.76 -2.48 -3.08
N TYR A 118 14.01 -1.17 -3.11
CA TYR A 118 14.93 -0.56 -4.07
C TYR A 118 15.86 0.43 -3.37
N ASN A 119 15.33 1.44 -2.69
CA ASN A 119 16.06 2.32 -1.79
C ASN A 119 15.40 2.24 -0.41
N ALA A 120 15.81 1.24 0.37
CA ALA A 120 15.25 0.92 1.68
C ALA A 120 15.34 2.08 2.68
N PRO A 121 16.46 2.84 2.79
CA PRO A 121 16.56 3.95 3.73
C PRO A 121 15.48 5.03 3.56
N LEU A 122 15.02 5.25 2.33
CA LEU A 122 13.95 6.21 2.03
C LEU A 122 12.59 5.54 1.79
N GLY A 123 12.47 4.25 2.07
CA GLY A 123 11.23 3.50 1.89
C GLY A 123 10.74 3.52 0.44
N VAL A 124 11.62 3.41 -0.54
CA VAL A 124 11.24 3.33 -1.96
C VAL A 124 11.43 1.92 -2.49
N GLY A 125 10.36 1.37 -3.08
CA GLY A 125 10.37 0.11 -3.79
C GLY A 125 10.28 0.27 -5.30
N ILE A 126 10.47 -0.83 -6.02
CA ILE A 126 10.27 -0.91 -7.47
C ILE A 126 9.29 -2.02 -7.81
N ARG A 127 8.39 -1.74 -8.76
CA ARG A 127 7.38 -2.67 -9.26
C ARG A 127 7.53 -2.80 -10.77
N VAL A 128 7.56 -4.05 -11.25
CA VAL A 128 7.41 -4.36 -12.67
C VAL A 128 5.92 -4.42 -13.00
N GLY A 129 5.49 -3.59 -13.95
CA GLY A 129 4.14 -3.56 -14.49
C GLY A 129 4.00 -4.41 -15.77
N ARG A 130 2.87 -4.20 -16.46
CA ARG A 130 2.64 -4.81 -17.79
C ARG A 130 3.68 -4.29 -18.79
N GLN A 131 4.01 -5.11 -19.79
CA GLN A 131 4.96 -4.78 -20.86
C GLN A 131 6.33 -4.31 -20.32
N ALA A 132 6.77 -4.90 -19.19
CA ALA A 132 8.04 -4.58 -18.53
C ALA A 132 8.19 -3.10 -18.08
N ALA A 133 7.10 -2.33 -17.98
CA ALA A 133 7.15 -0.97 -17.46
C ALA A 133 7.55 -0.97 -15.98
N LEU A 134 8.62 -0.25 -15.64
CA LEU A 134 9.10 -0.13 -14.26
C LEU A 134 8.52 1.10 -13.57
N PHE A 135 8.18 0.94 -12.30
CA PHE A 135 7.64 2.01 -11.49
C PHE A 135 8.24 2.01 -10.10
N GLU A 136 8.49 3.20 -9.59
CA GLU A 136 8.84 3.40 -8.20
C GLU A 136 7.58 3.45 -7.35
N VAL A 137 7.68 2.93 -6.14
CA VAL A 137 6.57 2.82 -5.19
C VAL A 137 7.03 3.38 -3.86
N LEU A 138 6.24 4.30 -3.32
CA LEU A 138 6.51 4.88 -2.01
C LEU A 138 5.94 3.95 -0.93
N LEU A 139 6.82 3.47 -0.05
CA LEU A 139 6.57 2.51 1.03
C LEU A 139 6.98 3.09 2.39
N THR A 140 7.06 4.41 2.50
CA THR A 140 7.25 5.07 3.80
C THR A 140 6.03 4.82 4.68
N LYS A 141 6.21 4.81 6.00
CA LYS A 141 5.13 4.67 6.98
C LYS A 141 3.97 5.63 6.68
N GLU A 142 4.29 6.92 6.54
CA GLU A 142 3.32 7.97 6.25
C GLU A 142 2.53 7.73 4.97
N ALA A 143 3.19 7.29 3.89
CA ALA A 143 2.53 7.01 2.62
C ALA A 143 1.54 5.83 2.74
N LEU A 144 1.91 4.80 3.50
CA LEU A 144 1.08 3.63 3.75
C LEU A 144 -0.12 3.96 4.65
N GLU A 145 0.09 4.77 5.70
CA GLU A 145 -0.96 5.25 6.59
C GLU A 145 -1.99 6.10 5.84
N ILE A 146 -1.55 7.09 5.04
CA ILE A 146 -2.47 7.92 4.25
C ILE A 146 -3.22 7.06 3.23
N LEU A 147 -2.54 6.13 2.53
CA LEU A 147 -3.24 5.22 1.61
C LEU A 147 -4.29 4.37 2.34
N TYR A 148 -3.96 3.87 3.53
CA TYR A 148 -4.90 3.12 4.36
C TYR A 148 -6.12 3.96 4.75
N GLU A 149 -5.94 5.23 5.12
CA GLU A 149 -7.04 6.16 5.42
C GLU A 149 -7.96 6.34 4.20
N HIS A 150 -7.38 6.55 3.01
CA HIS A 150 -8.17 6.67 1.76
C HIS A 150 -8.98 5.41 1.44
N ILE A 151 -8.39 4.22 1.61
CA ILE A 151 -9.10 2.94 1.42
C ILE A 151 -10.22 2.80 2.46
N SER A 152 -9.93 3.11 3.73
CA SER A 152 -10.91 3.03 4.82
C SER A 152 -12.10 3.96 4.58
N ALA A 153 -11.84 5.19 4.15
CA ALA A 153 -12.87 6.17 3.90
C ALA A 153 -13.77 5.77 2.72
N LEU A 154 -13.18 5.28 1.62
CA LEU A 154 -13.97 4.74 0.51
C LEU A 154 -14.79 3.52 0.94
N ARG A 155 -14.24 2.63 1.77
CA ARG A 155 -14.97 1.47 2.28
C ARG A 155 -16.23 1.89 3.05
N LEU A 156 -16.13 2.87 3.94
CA LEU A 156 -17.29 3.38 4.69
C LEU A 156 -18.31 4.04 3.77
N GLU A 157 -17.84 4.82 2.79
CA GLU A 157 -18.70 5.40 1.75
C GLU A 157 -19.47 4.30 0.99
N LEU A 158 -18.79 3.28 0.46
CA LEU A 158 -19.45 2.20 -0.30
C LEU A 158 -20.38 1.34 0.58
N ARG A 159 -20.08 1.19 1.86
CA ARG A 159 -20.96 0.52 2.82
C ARG A 159 -22.28 1.26 2.98
N ASP A 160 -22.27 2.58 3.10
CA ASP A 160 -23.51 3.35 3.17
C ASP A 160 -24.28 3.35 1.85
N ALA A 161 -23.58 3.38 0.71
CA ALA A 161 -24.22 3.19 -0.59
C ALA A 161 -24.91 1.81 -0.71
N THR A 162 -24.34 0.77 -0.11
CA THR A 162 -24.95 -0.56 -0.01
C THR A 162 -26.28 -0.51 0.76
N TYR A 163 -26.32 0.21 1.89
CA TYR A 163 -27.57 0.40 2.64
C TYR A 163 -28.61 1.22 1.87
N VAL A 164 -28.18 2.18 1.05
CA VAL A 164 -29.09 2.90 0.14
C VAL A 164 -29.71 1.94 -0.86
N LEU A 165 -28.91 1.10 -1.53
CA LEU A 165 -29.41 0.11 -2.50
C LEU A 165 -30.39 -0.88 -1.86
N LEU A 166 -30.03 -1.41 -0.68
CA LEU A 166 -30.91 -2.31 0.07
C LEU A 166 -32.25 -1.65 0.38
N SER A 167 -32.23 -0.40 0.84
CA SER A 167 -33.46 0.33 1.18
C SER A 167 -34.32 0.56 -0.07
N GLU A 168 -33.73 0.97 -1.19
CA GLU A 168 -34.46 1.15 -2.46
C GLU A 168 -35.07 -0.16 -2.96
N GLN A 169 -34.32 -1.27 -2.87
CA GLN A 169 -34.84 -2.58 -3.22
C GLN A 169 -36.07 -2.94 -2.37
N LYS A 170 -35.98 -2.76 -1.04
CA LYS A 170 -37.09 -3.06 -0.13
C LYS A 170 -38.30 -2.17 -0.35
N ILE A 171 -38.09 -0.89 -0.62
CA ILE A 171 -39.16 0.05 -0.99
C ILE A 171 -39.89 -0.40 -2.27
N LYS A 172 -39.16 -0.95 -3.26
CA LYS A 172 -39.75 -1.42 -4.52
C LYS A 172 -40.49 -2.76 -4.40
N GLU A 173 -40.07 -3.62 -3.51
CA GLU A 173 -40.72 -4.91 -3.23
C GLU A 173 -42.05 -4.75 -2.47
N ARG A 174 -42.31 -3.57 -1.91
CA ARG A 174 -43.42 -3.31 -0.97
C ARG A 174 -44.51 -2.43 -1.60
N MET A 175 -45.76 -2.70 -1.23
CA MET A 175 -46.92 -1.88 -1.62
C MET A 175 -46.83 -0.49 -0.97
N SER A 176 -47.55 0.50 -1.53
CA SER A 176 -47.49 1.89 -1.06
C SER A 176 -48.07 2.11 0.34
N ASP A 177 -48.96 1.22 0.79
CA ASP A 177 -49.67 1.25 2.07
C ASP A 177 -49.01 0.35 3.14
N ASP A 178 -47.88 -0.29 2.82
CA ASP A 178 -47.15 -1.13 3.78
C ASP A 178 -46.46 -0.26 4.85
N PRO A 179 -46.78 -0.41 6.15
CA PRO A 179 -46.16 0.36 7.22
C PRO A 179 -44.63 0.17 7.32
N GLU A 180 -44.10 -0.97 6.85
CA GLU A 180 -42.65 -1.19 6.81
C GLU A 180 -41.95 -0.31 5.76
N ARG A 181 -42.70 0.21 4.78
CA ARG A 181 -42.16 1.09 3.75
C ARG A 181 -41.55 2.37 4.34
N GLU A 182 -42.24 2.99 5.30
CA GLU A 182 -41.76 4.20 5.98
C GLU A 182 -40.43 3.97 6.69
N LEU A 183 -40.23 2.78 7.28
CA LEU A 183 -38.96 2.40 7.91
C LEU A 183 -37.81 2.40 6.90
N TYR A 184 -38.03 1.83 5.71
CA TYR A 184 -37.00 1.79 4.67
C TYR A 184 -36.77 3.16 4.02
N GLU A 185 -37.80 3.99 3.87
CA GLU A 185 -37.63 5.38 3.40
C GLU A 185 -36.79 6.22 4.36
N SER A 186 -37.00 6.05 5.67
CA SER A 186 -36.18 6.67 6.71
C SER A 186 -34.74 6.14 6.70
N ALA A 187 -34.57 4.82 6.63
CA ALA A 187 -33.25 4.18 6.55
C ALA A 187 -32.47 4.61 5.29
N ARG A 188 -33.15 4.76 4.15
CA ARG A 188 -32.58 5.30 2.91
C ARG A 188 -32.08 6.72 3.12
N ALA A 189 -32.89 7.59 3.73
CA ALA A 189 -32.50 8.99 3.95
C ALA A 189 -31.27 9.10 4.86
N MET A 190 -31.25 8.35 5.96
CA MET A 190 -30.10 8.28 6.86
C MET A 190 -28.83 7.77 6.17
N SER A 191 -28.96 6.67 5.40
CA SER A 191 -27.81 6.08 4.70
C SER A 191 -27.30 6.98 3.58
N SER A 192 -28.20 7.70 2.89
CA SER A 192 -27.82 8.70 1.89
C SER A 192 -27.03 9.86 2.52
N ALA A 193 -27.45 10.34 3.70
CA ALA A 193 -26.72 11.38 4.42
C ALA A 193 -25.32 10.91 4.86
N ARG A 194 -25.21 9.70 5.44
CA ARG A 194 -23.91 9.13 5.84
C ARG A 194 -22.98 8.88 4.66
N PHE A 195 -23.52 8.41 3.54
CA PHE A 195 -22.76 8.25 2.29
C PHE A 195 -22.09 9.57 1.87
N LEU A 196 -22.87 10.67 1.83
CA LEU A 196 -22.35 11.98 1.47
C LEU A 196 -21.36 12.53 2.51
N GLU A 197 -21.59 12.28 3.79
CA GLU A 197 -20.66 12.65 4.87
C GLU A 197 -19.31 11.91 4.73
N HIS A 198 -19.34 10.59 4.51
CA HIS A 198 -18.11 9.80 4.31
C HIS A 198 -17.36 10.22 3.04
N ARG A 199 -18.08 10.56 1.98
CA ARG A 199 -17.48 11.15 0.77
C ARG A 199 -16.75 12.47 1.09
N GLN A 200 -17.40 13.38 1.82
CA GLN A 200 -16.78 14.65 2.21
C GLN A 200 -15.53 14.42 3.06
N LYS A 201 -15.59 13.50 4.03
CA LYS A 201 -14.43 13.09 4.82
C LYS A 201 -13.30 12.57 3.94
N ARG A 202 -13.58 11.68 2.99
CA ARG A 202 -12.58 11.19 2.03
C ARG A 202 -11.95 12.32 1.22
N GLN A 203 -12.75 13.25 0.72
CA GLN A 203 -12.26 14.40 -0.05
C GLN A 203 -11.41 15.36 0.78
N SER A 204 -11.61 15.41 2.10
CA SER A 204 -10.81 16.21 3.03
C SER A 204 -9.51 15.53 3.48
N LEU A 205 -9.30 14.25 3.14
CA LEU A 205 -8.08 13.54 3.52
C LEU A 205 -6.85 14.18 2.89
N ARG A 206 -5.74 14.06 3.61
CA ARG A 206 -4.44 14.55 3.15
C ARG A 206 -4.07 13.89 1.81
N PRO A 207 -3.44 14.63 0.89
CA PRO A 207 -2.92 14.03 -0.33
C PRO A 207 -1.79 13.06 0.02
N LEU A 208 -1.52 12.14 -0.89
CA LEU A 208 -0.39 11.23 -0.77
C LEU A 208 0.93 12.02 -0.80
N PRO A 209 1.93 11.63 0.01
CA PRO A 209 3.19 12.34 0.07
C PRO A 209 3.93 12.26 -1.26
N GLU A 210 4.73 13.28 -1.51
CA GLU A 210 5.59 13.35 -2.70
C GLU A 210 6.72 12.33 -2.61
N PHE A 211 7.23 11.92 -3.77
CA PHE A 211 8.42 11.08 -3.80
C PHE A 211 9.65 11.91 -3.43
N PRO A 212 10.64 11.30 -2.75
CA PRO A 212 11.95 11.90 -2.61
C PRO A 212 12.52 12.34 -3.97
N SER A 213 13.26 13.44 -3.93
CA SER A 213 14.00 13.92 -5.09
C SER A 213 15.09 12.93 -5.50
N GLU A 214 15.50 12.98 -6.76
CA GLU A 214 16.61 12.18 -7.28
C GLU A 214 17.90 12.39 -6.49
N LEU A 215 18.15 13.63 -6.03
CA LEU A 215 19.33 13.95 -5.22
C LEU A 215 19.26 13.27 -3.84
N GLN A 216 18.10 13.30 -3.18
CA GLN A 216 17.91 12.60 -1.90
C GLN A 216 18.11 11.10 -2.04
N LEU A 217 17.60 10.51 -3.13
CA LEU A 217 17.76 9.07 -3.41
C LEU A 217 19.22 8.69 -3.62
N GLN A 218 19.99 9.53 -4.31
CA GLN A 218 21.43 9.34 -4.48
C GLN A 218 22.20 9.49 -3.17
N GLN A 219 21.91 10.53 -2.38
CA GLN A 219 22.55 10.76 -1.08
C GLN A 219 22.28 9.61 -0.10
N ALA A 220 21.03 9.14 -0.03
CA ALA A 220 20.68 8.02 0.84
C ALA A 220 21.40 6.74 0.44
N ARG A 221 21.56 6.49 -0.86
CA ARG A 221 22.37 5.38 -1.37
C ARG A 221 23.82 5.50 -0.94
N ASP A 222 24.42 6.67 -1.12
CA ASP A 222 25.83 6.89 -0.81
C ASP A 222 26.13 6.72 0.69
N ASN A 223 25.27 7.28 1.54
CA ASN A 223 25.36 7.12 2.99
C ASN A 223 25.23 5.63 3.39
N TRP A 224 24.25 4.93 2.81
CA TRP A 224 24.05 3.51 3.07
C TRP A 224 25.28 2.67 2.71
N TRP A 225 25.91 2.92 1.55
CA TRP A 225 27.15 2.22 1.16
C TRP A 225 28.32 2.53 2.10
N GLN A 226 28.46 3.78 2.56
CA GLN A 226 29.49 4.15 3.52
C GLN A 226 29.31 3.39 4.84
N GLU A 227 28.08 3.31 5.35
CA GLU A 227 27.76 2.54 6.55
C GLU A 227 28.09 1.06 6.36
N GLN A 228 27.62 0.42 5.28
CA GLN A 228 27.89 -1.00 5.01
C GLN A 228 29.39 -1.31 4.89
N THR A 229 30.17 -0.41 4.27
CA THR A 229 31.62 -0.56 4.12
C THR A 229 32.35 -0.38 5.46
N ALA A 230 31.89 0.53 6.31
CA ALA A 230 32.45 0.74 7.64
C ALA A 230 32.24 -0.48 8.56
N TRP A 231 31.12 -1.20 8.41
CA TRP A 231 30.87 -2.46 9.14
C TRP A 231 31.71 -3.64 8.62
N GLN A 232 32.07 -3.65 7.33
CA GLN A 232 32.87 -4.72 6.72
C GLN A 232 34.39 -4.57 6.92
N MET A 233 34.85 -3.41 7.38
CA MET A 233 36.24 -3.23 7.80
C MET A 233 36.32 -3.41 9.32
N PRO A 234 36.81 -4.55 9.84
CA PRO A 234 37.22 -4.60 11.23
C PRO A 234 38.25 -3.49 11.39
N SER A 235 38.14 -2.69 12.45
CA SER A 235 39.15 -1.71 12.83
C SER A 235 40.53 -2.36 12.70
N MET A 236 41.26 -2.03 11.63
CA MET A 236 42.67 -2.35 11.55
C MET A 236 43.32 -1.47 12.60
N GLN A 237 43.33 -1.94 13.85
CA GLN A 237 44.28 -1.46 14.83
C GLN A 237 45.64 -1.58 14.15
N PRO A 238 46.43 -0.50 14.05
CA PRO A 238 47.78 -0.63 13.55
C PRO A 238 48.47 -1.66 14.44
N LEU A 239 48.89 -2.78 13.86
CA LEU A 239 49.77 -3.75 14.52
C LEU A 239 50.90 -2.93 15.13
N ALA A 240 50.95 -2.89 16.46
CA ALA A 240 51.97 -2.18 17.19
C ALA A 240 53.33 -2.56 16.58
N GLN A 241 54.09 -1.55 16.15
CA GLN A 241 55.42 -1.77 15.60
C GLN A 241 56.21 -2.65 16.57
N PRO A 242 56.84 -3.75 16.10
CA PRO A 242 57.65 -4.58 16.96
C PRO A 242 58.75 -3.70 17.57
N GLN A 243 58.72 -3.55 18.90
CA GLN A 243 59.75 -2.81 19.62
C GLN A 243 61.13 -3.43 19.32
N PRO A 244 62.18 -2.62 19.11
CA PRO A 244 63.51 -3.11 18.86
C PRO A 244 63.98 -3.96 20.06
N ARG A 245 64.39 -5.20 19.77
CA ARG A 245 64.97 -6.12 20.77
C ARG A 245 66.14 -5.43 21.46
N ARG A 246 66.08 -5.32 22.78
CA ARG A 246 67.23 -4.98 23.62
C ARG A 246 68.37 -5.95 23.31
N SER A 247 69.48 -5.40 22.84
CA SER A 247 70.75 -6.09 22.71
C SER A 247 71.20 -6.58 24.09
N SER A 248 71.49 -7.88 24.19
CA SER A 248 72.15 -8.48 25.36
C SER A 248 73.64 -8.15 25.32
N PRO A 249 74.31 -7.94 26.48
CA PRO A 249 75.72 -7.58 26.52
C PRO A 249 76.63 -8.77 26.19
N ALA A 250 77.75 -8.44 25.55
CA ALA A 250 78.79 -9.32 25.07
C ALA A 250 79.39 -10.21 26.17
N GLN A 251 79.52 -11.51 25.89
CA GLN A 251 80.40 -12.41 26.62
C GLN A 251 81.84 -12.15 26.17
N THR A 252 82.68 -11.76 27.13
CA THR A 252 84.11 -11.62 26.98
C THR A 252 84.76 -13.00 26.92
N THR A 253 85.49 -13.25 25.84
CA THR A 253 86.39 -14.39 25.64
C THR A 253 87.57 -14.33 26.61
N LEU A 254 87.85 -15.43 27.31
CA LEU A 254 89.14 -15.70 27.94
C LEU A 254 89.79 -16.90 27.25
N THR A 255 90.91 -16.62 26.62
CA THR A 255 91.83 -17.53 25.93
C THR A 255 92.82 -18.17 26.91
N GLU A 256 92.99 -19.50 26.78
CA GLU A 256 94.23 -20.30 26.97
C GLU A 256 94.90 -20.36 28.36
N PRO A 257 95.73 -21.39 28.70
CA PRO A 257 96.61 -22.18 27.82
C PRO A 257 96.62 -23.72 28.02
N PRO A 258 97.38 -24.45 27.18
CA PRO A 258 97.48 -25.91 27.20
C PRO A 258 98.56 -26.38 28.18
N HIS A 259 98.53 -27.65 28.61
CA HIS A 259 99.74 -28.45 28.82
C HIS A 259 99.39 -29.93 29.14
N SER A 260 99.98 -30.80 28.32
CA SER A 260 100.35 -32.22 28.53
C SER A 260 99.25 -33.28 28.49
#